data_AF-A0AA92I2N9-F1
#
_entry.id   AF-A0AA92I2N9-F1
#
_cell.length_a   1.000
_cell.length_b   1.000
_cell.length_c   1.000
_cell.angle_alpha   90.00
_cell.angle_beta   90.00
_cell.angle_gamma   90.00
#
_symmetry.space_group_name_H-M   'P 1'
#
loop_
_entity.id
_entity.type
_entity.pdbx_description
1 polymer ?
#
loop_
_entity_poly.entity_id
_entity_poly.type
_entity_poly.pdbx_seq_one_letter_code
_entity_poly.pdbx_strand_id
1 'polypeptide(L)'
;MPGTVRPIPGPLRIASNPIVDRREELARAIVAIQFERWPALYARYGEAGRERCVEDVGFHLLYLAEAVASDSPALFREYVAWVKILFAGIGIPDEELGESLEILRDVVAVRVDSATAARVRACVGQGLTALPGLPREVPPFVRPDAPFGALARSYVDALLAGDRRRAAALVTEATAAGATVPDLYLHVFQPALREIGRLWQTRAITVAHEHFATAATQAIMGQLYPAIFAAERRGLSMVATCVGGEQHEIGIRMVADFFEMAGWDSHYLGANTPADSVVRSVRERGARVLAVSATITAHVGRVAALIAAVRAEPGEPPHVLVGGYPFNLVPDLWKTVGADAFAPGAEEAVAIAERLIRPVAPDLAAGVA
;
A
#
# COMPACT_ATOMS: atom_id res chain seq x y z
N MET A 1 22.41 37.23 -11.01
CA MET A 1 22.05 37.36 -9.59
C MET A 1 21.88 35.96 -9.02
N PRO A 2 22.48 35.62 -7.87
CA PRO A 2 22.25 34.31 -7.28
C PRO A 2 20.82 34.27 -6.74
N GLY A 3 20.04 33.33 -7.26
CA GLY A 3 18.63 33.15 -6.92
C GLY A 3 18.45 32.89 -5.43
N THR A 4 17.47 33.57 -4.85
CA THR A 4 17.01 33.32 -3.48
C THR A 4 16.51 31.89 -3.39
N VAL A 5 17.30 31.03 -2.73
CA VAL A 5 16.84 29.70 -2.32
C VAL A 5 15.68 29.93 -1.35
N ARG A 6 14.45 29.67 -1.80
CA ARG A 6 13.28 29.68 -0.91
C ARG A 6 13.55 28.69 0.22
N PRO A 7 13.25 29.05 1.49
CA PRO A 7 13.39 28.12 2.60
C PRO A 7 12.61 26.84 2.32
N ILE A 8 13.24 25.70 2.60
CA ILE A 8 12.62 24.38 2.50
C ILE A 8 11.39 24.40 3.41
N PRO A 9 10.17 24.21 2.88
CA PRO A 9 9.01 24.01 3.73
C PRO A 9 9.30 22.86 4.70
N GLY A 10 9.06 23.05 5.99
CA GLY A 10 9.17 21.96 6.96
C GLY A 10 8.30 20.77 6.56
N PRO A 11 8.51 19.57 7.14
CA PRO A 11 7.74 18.38 6.81
C PRO A 11 6.23 18.69 6.85
N LEU A 12 5.50 18.22 5.84
CA LEU A 12 4.06 18.36 5.75
C LEU A 12 3.41 17.92 7.07
N ARG A 13 2.74 18.87 7.73
CA ARG A 13 2.02 18.59 8.98
C ARG A 13 0.75 17.84 8.62
N ILE A 14 0.75 16.54 8.87
CA ILE A 14 -0.48 15.76 8.95
C ILE A 14 -1.29 16.36 10.12
N ALA A 15 -2.61 16.53 9.94
CA ALA A 15 -3.47 16.99 11.02
C ALA A 15 -3.28 16.10 12.27
N SER A 16 -3.32 16.72 13.45
CA SER A 16 -3.24 15.98 14.73
C SER A 16 -4.30 14.88 14.75
N ASN A 17 -3.88 13.67 15.11
CA ASN A 17 -4.75 12.52 15.24
C ASN A 17 -4.62 12.02 16.68
N PRO A 18 -5.67 12.18 17.52
CA PRO A 18 -5.57 11.93 18.95
C PRO A 18 -5.23 10.48 19.30
N ILE A 19 -5.48 9.53 18.38
CA ILE A 19 -5.13 8.12 18.55
C ILE A 19 -3.63 7.91 18.23
N VAL A 20 -3.11 8.53 17.16
CA VAL A 20 -1.69 8.46 16.80
C VAL A 20 -0.82 9.20 17.83
N ASP A 21 -1.24 10.40 18.21
CA ASP A 21 -0.49 11.27 19.13
C ASP A 21 -0.32 10.65 20.53
N ARG A 22 -1.24 9.76 20.93
CA ARG A 22 -1.25 9.04 22.21
C ARG A 22 -1.04 7.54 22.06
N ARG A 23 -0.51 7.08 20.92
CA ARG A 23 -0.42 5.65 20.57
C ARG A 23 0.23 4.81 21.65
N GLU A 24 1.37 5.26 22.19
CA GLU A 24 2.10 4.50 23.22
C GLU A 24 1.31 4.39 24.53
N GLU A 25 0.73 5.49 25.00
CA GLU A 25 -0.11 5.52 26.20
C GLU A 25 -1.31 4.57 26.06
N LEU A 26 -2.00 4.65 24.92
CA LEU A 26 -3.17 3.81 24.61
C LEU A 26 -2.78 2.33 24.53
N ALA A 27 -1.68 2.00 23.84
CA ALA A 27 -1.22 0.63 23.70
C ALA A 27 -0.86 0.01 25.06
N ARG A 28 -0.13 0.73 25.92
CA ARG A 28 0.21 0.26 27.27
C ARG A 28 -1.04 0.02 28.12
N ALA A 29 -2.04 0.89 28.04
CA ALA A 29 -3.30 0.72 28.75
C ALA A 29 -4.10 -0.51 28.28
N ILE A 30 -4.16 -0.76 26.97
CA ILE A 30 -4.80 -1.94 26.39
C ILE A 30 -4.09 -3.22 26.84
N VAL A 31 -2.76 -3.27 26.72
CA VAL A 31 -1.96 -4.44 27.08
C VAL A 31 -2.04 -4.75 28.57
N ALA A 32 -2.13 -3.73 29.44
CA ALA A 32 -2.35 -3.95 30.87
C ALA A 32 -3.64 -4.74 31.14
N ILE A 33 -4.75 -4.35 30.51
CA ILE A 33 -6.04 -5.04 30.65
C ILE A 33 -5.99 -6.45 30.04
N GLN A 34 -5.37 -6.61 28.87
CA GLN A 34 -5.21 -7.92 28.23
C GLN A 34 -4.41 -8.91 29.10
N PHE A 35 -3.36 -8.45 29.78
CA PHE A 35 -2.52 -9.29 30.64
C PHE A 35 -3.22 -9.66 31.95
N GLU A 36 -4.08 -8.78 32.48
CA GLU A 36 -4.95 -9.10 33.62
C GLU A 36 -6.04 -10.12 33.22
N ARG A 37 -6.60 -9.96 32.02
CA ARG A 37 -7.65 -10.84 31.47
C ARG A 37 -7.12 -12.23 31.10
N TRP A 38 -5.90 -12.30 30.58
CA TRP A 38 -5.27 -13.54 30.12
C TRP A 38 -3.91 -13.80 30.80
N PRO A 39 -3.88 -14.19 32.09
CA PRO A 39 -2.64 -14.44 32.82
C PRO A 39 -1.72 -15.50 32.19
N ALA A 40 -2.29 -16.42 31.40
CA ALA A 40 -1.53 -17.42 30.65
C ALA A 40 -0.60 -16.81 29.57
N LEU A 41 -0.96 -15.66 28.98
CA LEU A 41 -0.09 -14.93 28.05
C LEU A 41 1.16 -14.41 28.76
N TYR A 42 1.00 -13.86 29.97
CA TYR A 42 2.12 -13.43 30.80
C TYR A 42 3.02 -14.59 31.18
N ALA A 43 2.45 -15.71 31.61
CA ALA A 43 3.20 -16.91 31.97
C ALA A 43 4.05 -17.44 30.80
N ARG A 44 3.59 -17.26 29.56
CA ARG A 44 4.29 -17.73 28.36
C ARG A 44 5.39 -16.78 27.86
N TYR A 45 5.18 -15.47 27.92
CA TYR A 45 6.05 -14.50 27.24
C TYR A 45 6.79 -13.52 28.17
N GLY A 46 6.39 -13.41 29.43
CA GLY A 46 7.02 -12.53 30.41
C GLY A 46 7.03 -11.04 30.03
N GLU A 47 7.95 -10.28 30.62
CA GLU A 47 8.06 -8.83 30.44
C GLU A 47 8.49 -8.42 29.01
N ALA A 48 9.45 -9.15 28.43
CA ALA A 48 9.87 -8.93 27.04
C ALA A 48 8.71 -9.20 26.04
N GLY A 49 7.85 -10.16 26.36
CA GLY A 49 6.61 -10.41 25.63
C GLY A 49 5.63 -9.25 25.71
N ARG A 50 5.51 -8.66 26.89
CA ARG A 50 4.62 -7.51 27.13
C ARG A 50 4.98 -6.31 26.26
N GLU A 51 6.27 -5.96 26.16
CA GLU A 51 6.70 -4.85 25.30
C GLU A 51 6.42 -5.12 23.81
N ARG A 52 6.56 -6.38 23.35
CA ARG A 52 6.13 -6.76 21.99
C ARG A 52 4.63 -6.62 21.78
N CYS A 53 3.82 -7.00 22.77
CA CYS A 53 2.37 -6.77 22.71
C CYS A 53 2.03 -5.27 22.65
N VAL A 54 2.79 -4.40 23.33
CA VAL A 54 2.61 -2.95 23.23
C VAL A 54 2.91 -2.46 21.82
N GLU A 55 3.96 -2.99 21.19
CA GLU A 55 4.28 -2.69 19.80
C GLU A 55 3.16 -3.16 18.84
N ASP A 56 2.70 -4.41 19.00
CA ASP A 56 1.61 -5.01 18.19
C ASP A 56 0.29 -4.23 18.33
N VAL A 57 -0.10 -3.87 19.56
CA VAL A 57 -1.27 -3.02 19.79
C VAL A 57 -1.06 -1.62 19.22
N GLY A 58 0.16 -1.09 19.28
CA GLY A 58 0.54 0.15 18.61
C GLY A 58 0.25 0.09 17.11
N PHE A 59 0.52 -1.03 16.44
CA PHE A 59 0.13 -1.23 15.05
C PHE A 59 -1.40 -1.25 14.89
N HIS A 60 -2.15 -2.03 15.70
CA HIS A 60 -3.62 -2.05 15.64
C HIS A 60 -4.23 -0.63 15.74
N LEU A 61 -3.66 0.22 16.61
CA LEU A 61 -4.08 1.60 16.78
C LEU A 61 -3.82 2.48 15.55
N LEU A 62 -2.74 2.26 14.79
CA LEU A 62 -2.49 3.00 13.55
C LEU A 62 -3.58 2.72 12.49
N TYR A 63 -3.97 1.46 12.35
CA TYR A 63 -5.03 1.06 11.42
C TYR A 63 -6.39 1.62 11.85
N LEU A 64 -6.70 1.58 13.16
CA LEU A 64 -7.92 2.23 13.68
C LEU A 64 -7.87 3.74 13.46
N ALA A 65 -6.75 4.38 13.75
CA ALA A 65 -6.59 5.82 13.66
C ALA A 65 -6.83 6.33 12.24
N GLU A 66 -6.36 5.60 11.24
CA GLU A 66 -6.62 5.95 9.84
C GLU A 66 -8.08 5.71 9.46
N ALA A 67 -8.64 4.53 9.75
CA ALA A 67 -10.05 4.26 9.46
C ALA A 67 -11.00 5.28 10.11
N VAL A 68 -10.68 5.68 11.36
CA VAL A 68 -11.36 6.78 12.03
C VAL A 68 -11.09 8.08 11.30
N ALA A 69 -9.85 8.47 10.97
CA ALA A 69 -9.58 9.73 10.29
C ALA A 69 -10.32 9.88 8.95
N SER A 70 -10.26 8.86 8.07
CA SER A 70 -10.89 8.88 6.75
C SER A 70 -12.40 8.59 6.76
N ASP A 71 -13.02 8.43 7.94
CA ASP A 71 -14.44 8.05 8.09
C ASP A 71 -14.81 6.76 7.34
N SER A 72 -13.87 5.81 7.31
CA SER A 72 -14.00 4.57 6.54
C SER A 72 -13.90 3.34 7.44
N PRO A 73 -15.00 2.93 8.08
CA PRO A 73 -15.07 1.67 8.83
C PRO A 73 -14.64 0.45 8.02
N ALA A 74 -14.81 0.50 6.69
CA ALA A 74 -14.37 -0.55 5.78
C ALA A 74 -12.85 -0.79 5.88
N LEU A 75 -12.02 0.25 6.02
CA LEU A 75 -10.57 0.09 6.20
C LEU A 75 -10.23 -0.72 7.45
N PHE A 76 -10.95 -0.48 8.54
CA PHE A 76 -10.73 -1.24 9.78
C PHE A 76 -11.27 -2.67 9.68
N ARG A 77 -12.41 -2.89 8.99
CA ARG A 77 -12.92 -4.25 8.72
C ARG A 77 -11.90 -5.09 7.95
N GLU A 78 -11.30 -4.54 6.89
CA GLU A 78 -10.28 -5.23 6.10
C GLU A 78 -9.02 -5.52 6.93
N TYR A 79 -8.66 -4.59 7.83
CA TYR A 79 -7.60 -4.85 8.79
C TYR A 79 -7.91 -6.01 9.73
N VAL A 80 -9.12 -6.05 10.29
CA VAL A 80 -9.58 -7.16 11.16
C VAL A 80 -9.54 -8.49 10.41
N ALA A 81 -9.92 -8.53 9.13
CA ALA A 81 -9.82 -9.73 8.30
C ALA A 81 -8.36 -10.20 8.17
N TRP A 82 -7.44 -9.27 7.92
CA TRP A 82 -6.00 -9.56 7.83
C TRP A 82 -5.44 -10.11 9.16
N VAL A 83 -5.80 -9.49 10.30
CA VAL A 83 -5.39 -9.94 11.63
C VAL A 83 -5.98 -11.31 11.97
N LYS A 84 -7.23 -11.58 11.60
CA LYS A 84 -7.88 -12.88 11.80
C LYS A 84 -7.10 -14.02 11.15
N ILE A 85 -6.63 -13.84 9.91
CA ILE A 85 -5.79 -14.82 9.20
C ILE A 85 -4.45 -15.02 9.94
N LEU A 86 -3.80 -13.93 10.35
CA LEU A 86 -2.55 -14.00 11.12
C LEU A 86 -2.75 -14.78 12.42
N PHE A 87 -3.83 -14.49 13.15
CA PHE A 87 -4.16 -15.09 14.44
C PHE A 87 -4.51 -16.58 14.29
N ALA A 88 -5.27 -16.94 13.25
CA ALA A 88 -5.56 -18.32 12.91
C ALA A 88 -4.26 -19.12 12.65
N GLY A 89 -3.29 -18.54 11.93
CA GLY A 89 -1.99 -19.15 11.66
C GLY A 89 -1.14 -19.43 12.91
N ILE A 90 -1.45 -18.80 14.04
CA ILE A 90 -0.71 -18.95 15.31
C ILE A 90 -1.56 -19.55 16.43
N GLY A 91 -2.75 -20.04 16.10
CA GLY A 91 -3.64 -20.74 17.01
C GLY A 91 -4.39 -19.84 18.00
N ILE A 92 -4.55 -18.55 17.71
CA ILE A 92 -5.39 -17.66 18.52
C ILE A 92 -6.86 -17.78 18.06
N PRO A 93 -7.82 -18.07 18.96
CA PRO A 93 -9.24 -18.15 18.63
C PRO A 93 -9.87 -16.81 18.21
N ASP A 94 -11.00 -16.87 17.49
CA ASP A 94 -11.73 -15.65 17.07
C ASP A 94 -12.31 -14.91 18.28
N GLU A 95 -12.66 -15.64 19.34
CA GLU A 95 -13.17 -15.10 20.60
C GLU A 95 -12.15 -14.18 21.28
N GLU A 96 -10.87 -14.60 21.31
CA GLU A 96 -9.78 -13.79 21.88
C GLU A 96 -9.52 -12.52 21.05
N LEU A 97 -9.60 -12.62 19.71
CA LEU A 97 -9.51 -11.44 18.84
C LEU A 97 -10.70 -10.49 19.08
N GLY A 98 -11.91 -11.03 19.23
CA GLY A 98 -13.10 -10.26 19.57
C GLY A 98 -12.94 -9.48 20.88
N GLU A 99 -12.58 -10.17 21.97
CA GLU A 99 -12.32 -9.56 23.27
C GLU A 99 -11.21 -8.49 23.18
N SER A 100 -10.13 -8.76 22.43
CA SER A 100 -9.04 -7.80 22.22
C SER A 100 -9.51 -6.50 21.55
N LEU A 101 -10.36 -6.63 20.52
CA LEU A 101 -10.96 -5.48 19.84
C LEU A 101 -11.92 -4.70 20.74
N GLU A 102 -12.68 -5.37 21.61
CA GLU A 102 -13.53 -4.71 22.60
C GLU A 102 -12.73 -3.90 23.61
N ILE A 103 -11.65 -4.45 24.16
CA ILE A 103 -10.73 -3.74 25.05
C ILE A 103 -10.15 -2.51 24.33
N LEU A 104 -9.70 -2.68 23.08
CA LEU A 104 -9.16 -1.59 22.27
C LEU A 104 -10.20 -0.47 22.06
N ARG A 105 -11.44 -0.82 21.69
CA ARG A 105 -12.54 0.13 21.54
C ARG A 105 -12.77 0.93 22.83
N ASP A 106 -12.89 0.23 23.95
CA ASP A 106 -13.31 0.84 25.21
C ASP A 106 -12.22 1.72 25.80
N VAL A 107 -10.96 1.29 25.74
CA VAL A 107 -9.80 2.09 26.19
C VAL A 107 -9.66 3.37 25.38
N VAL A 108 -9.75 3.28 24.05
CA VAL A 108 -9.60 4.45 23.16
C VAL A 108 -10.79 5.40 23.34
N ALA A 109 -12.02 4.90 23.36
CA ALA A 109 -13.22 5.71 23.37
C ALA A 109 -13.45 6.53 24.65
N VAL A 110 -12.82 6.16 25.78
CA VAL A 110 -12.85 6.97 27.02
C VAL A 110 -11.71 7.98 27.13
N ARG A 111 -10.73 7.93 26.20
CA ARG A 111 -9.54 8.78 26.21
C ARG A 111 -9.56 9.85 25.12
N VAL A 112 -10.41 9.73 24.11
CA VAL A 112 -10.56 10.73 23.03
C VAL A 112 -11.82 11.58 23.22
N ASP A 113 -11.98 12.65 22.44
CA ASP A 113 -13.20 13.47 22.45
C ASP A 113 -14.44 12.67 22.01
N SER A 114 -15.64 13.18 22.31
CA SER A 114 -16.90 12.46 22.07
C SER A 114 -17.17 12.15 20.60
N ALA A 115 -16.76 13.02 19.68
CA ALA A 115 -16.93 12.81 18.24
C ALA A 115 -16.00 11.69 17.74
N THR A 116 -14.73 11.73 18.13
CA THR A 116 -13.76 10.66 17.83
C THR A 116 -14.20 9.34 18.46
N ALA A 117 -14.68 9.35 19.70
CA ALA A 117 -15.14 8.16 20.41
C ALA A 117 -16.33 7.49 19.69
N ALA A 118 -17.27 8.27 19.15
CA ALA A 118 -18.38 7.73 18.36
C ALA A 118 -17.88 6.99 17.10
N ARG A 119 -16.91 7.58 16.39
CA ARG A 119 -16.31 6.97 15.18
C ARG A 119 -15.49 5.73 15.51
N VAL A 120 -14.76 5.72 16.62
CA VAL A 120 -14.06 4.53 17.15
C VAL A 120 -15.06 3.40 17.40
N ARG A 121 -16.16 3.67 18.12
CA ARG A 121 -17.20 2.67 18.39
C ARG A 121 -17.82 2.14 17.10
N ALA A 122 -18.09 3.02 16.12
CA ALA A 122 -18.62 2.61 14.83
C ALA A 122 -17.64 1.70 14.05
N CYS A 123 -16.37 2.10 13.94
CA CYS A 123 -15.35 1.33 13.21
C CYS A 123 -15.12 -0.05 13.84
N VAL A 124 -14.86 -0.09 15.15
CA VAL A 124 -14.60 -1.36 15.85
C VAL A 124 -15.86 -2.21 15.90
N GLY A 125 -17.04 -1.61 16.10
CA GLY A 125 -18.33 -2.32 16.11
C GLY A 125 -18.65 -3.03 14.80
N GLN A 126 -18.35 -2.40 13.65
CA GLN A 126 -18.48 -3.07 12.35
C GLN A 126 -17.48 -4.21 12.18
N GLY A 127 -16.23 -4.04 12.63
CA GLY A 127 -15.23 -5.11 12.64
C GLY A 127 -15.68 -6.31 13.47
N LEU A 128 -16.16 -6.08 14.69
CA LEU A 128 -16.69 -7.12 15.59
C LEU A 128 -17.90 -7.83 15.00
N THR A 129 -18.84 -7.09 14.39
CA THR A 129 -20.03 -7.67 13.76
C THR A 129 -19.67 -8.56 12.57
N ALA A 130 -18.68 -8.15 11.78
CA ALA A 130 -18.21 -8.92 10.62
C ALA A 130 -17.36 -10.13 11.01
N LEU A 131 -16.67 -10.08 12.16
CA LEU A 131 -15.63 -11.03 12.57
C LEU A 131 -15.99 -12.51 12.35
N PRO A 132 -17.19 -13.02 12.70
CA PRO A 132 -17.53 -14.43 12.50
C PRO A 132 -17.49 -14.86 11.02
N GLY A 133 -17.85 -13.97 10.09
CA GLY A 133 -17.89 -14.25 8.65
C GLY A 133 -16.59 -13.96 7.91
N LEU A 134 -15.60 -13.33 8.55
CA LEU A 134 -14.32 -13.04 7.92
C LEU A 134 -13.50 -14.32 7.68
N PRO A 135 -12.69 -14.37 6.61
CA PRO A 135 -11.89 -15.53 6.27
C PRO A 135 -10.84 -15.84 7.34
N ARG A 136 -10.55 -17.13 7.53
CA ARG A 136 -9.45 -17.61 8.38
C ARG A 136 -8.18 -17.94 7.59
N GLU A 137 -8.31 -18.06 6.27
CA GLU A 137 -7.22 -18.44 5.37
C GLU A 137 -7.31 -17.61 4.09
N VAL A 138 -6.17 -17.44 3.43
CA VAL A 138 -6.07 -16.84 2.09
C VAL A 138 -5.63 -17.94 1.13
N PRO A 139 -6.32 -18.15 0.00
CA PRO A 139 -5.90 -19.11 -1.00
C PRO A 139 -4.54 -18.72 -1.62
N PRO A 140 -3.76 -19.68 -2.14
CA PRO A 140 -2.51 -19.37 -2.82
C PRO A 140 -2.69 -18.43 -4.01
N PHE A 141 -1.77 -17.49 -4.18
CA PHE A 141 -1.79 -16.54 -5.29
C PHE A 141 -1.13 -17.09 -6.57
N VAL A 142 -0.30 -18.14 -6.43
CA VAL A 142 0.31 -18.85 -7.56
C VAL A 142 -0.49 -20.11 -7.85
N ARG A 143 -1.18 -20.11 -8.99
CA ARG A 143 -1.95 -21.26 -9.46
C ARG A 143 -1.29 -21.90 -10.68
N PRO A 144 -1.09 -23.23 -10.72
CA PRO A 144 -0.46 -23.91 -11.85
C PRO A 144 -1.23 -23.76 -13.18
N ASP A 145 -2.55 -23.56 -13.12
CA ASP A 145 -3.46 -23.43 -14.25
C ASP A 145 -3.58 -21.98 -14.78
N ALA A 146 -2.99 -21.00 -14.09
CA ALA A 146 -2.98 -19.61 -14.54
C ALA A 146 -1.93 -19.40 -15.67
N PRO A 147 -2.06 -18.31 -16.46
CA PRO A 147 -0.99 -17.87 -17.37
C PRO A 147 0.36 -17.84 -16.64
N PHE A 148 1.38 -18.44 -17.23
CA PHE A 148 2.73 -18.57 -16.65
C PHE A 148 2.77 -19.23 -15.24
N GLY A 149 1.73 -19.95 -14.82
CA GLY A 149 1.60 -20.49 -13.47
C GLY A 149 2.74 -21.42 -13.04
N ALA A 150 3.22 -22.28 -13.94
CA ALA A 150 4.36 -23.15 -13.70
C ALA A 150 5.67 -22.36 -13.51
N LEU A 151 5.85 -21.28 -14.29
CA LEU A 151 6.98 -20.36 -14.17
C LEU A 151 6.92 -19.58 -12.86
N ALA A 152 5.75 -19.04 -12.50
CA ALA A 152 5.52 -18.35 -11.24
C ALA A 152 5.82 -19.25 -10.02
N ARG A 153 5.41 -20.51 -10.06
CA ARG A 153 5.75 -21.50 -9.01
C ARG A 153 7.24 -21.73 -8.92
N SER A 154 7.89 -22.02 -10.05
CA SER A 154 9.34 -22.23 -10.11
C SER A 154 10.12 -21.00 -9.62
N TYR A 155 9.61 -19.80 -9.91
CA TYR A 155 10.17 -18.54 -9.47
C TYR A 155 10.05 -18.38 -7.95
N VAL A 156 8.87 -18.63 -7.36
CA VAL A 156 8.69 -18.63 -5.89
C VAL A 156 9.63 -19.64 -5.22
N ASP A 157 9.71 -20.87 -5.75
CA ASP A 157 10.58 -21.92 -5.19
C ASP A 157 12.05 -21.49 -5.19
N ALA A 158 12.52 -20.87 -6.27
CA ALA A 158 13.89 -20.34 -6.35
C ALA A 158 14.15 -19.20 -5.34
N LEU A 159 13.19 -18.30 -5.15
CA LEU A 159 13.30 -17.22 -4.17
C LEU A 159 13.33 -17.77 -2.73
N LEU A 160 12.47 -18.72 -2.41
CA LEU A 160 12.44 -19.37 -1.09
C LEU A 160 13.70 -20.17 -0.80
N ALA A 161 14.32 -20.75 -1.83
CA ALA A 161 15.61 -21.43 -1.73
C ALA A 161 16.82 -20.47 -1.62
N GLY A 162 16.62 -19.16 -1.68
CA GLY A 162 17.72 -18.18 -1.67
C GLY A 162 18.52 -18.14 -2.98
N ASP A 163 18.02 -18.74 -4.07
CA ASP A 163 18.73 -18.86 -5.33
C ASP A 163 18.32 -17.76 -6.32
N ARG A 164 18.87 -16.55 -6.10
CA ARG A 164 18.67 -15.40 -7.00
C ARG A 164 19.14 -15.71 -8.43
N ARG A 165 20.17 -16.55 -8.60
CA ARG A 165 20.69 -16.88 -9.93
C ARG A 165 19.69 -17.72 -10.71
N ARG A 166 19.09 -18.72 -10.08
CA ARG A 166 18.03 -19.50 -10.71
C ARG A 166 16.80 -18.66 -11.00
N ALA A 167 16.38 -17.80 -10.06
CA ALA A 167 15.25 -16.89 -10.27
C ALA A 167 15.48 -15.97 -11.48
N ALA A 168 16.68 -15.40 -11.64
CA ALA A 168 17.05 -14.60 -12.80
C ALA A 168 17.06 -15.42 -14.10
N ALA A 169 17.65 -16.62 -14.07
CA ALA A 169 17.73 -17.50 -15.23
C ALA A 169 16.34 -17.88 -15.76
N LEU A 170 15.38 -18.18 -14.87
CA LEU A 170 13.99 -18.47 -15.24
C LEU A 170 13.35 -17.32 -16.04
N VAL A 171 13.63 -16.08 -15.65
CA VAL A 171 13.10 -14.89 -16.32
C VAL A 171 13.79 -14.67 -17.67
N THR A 172 15.12 -14.82 -17.74
CA THR A 172 15.86 -14.75 -19.00
C THR A 172 15.41 -15.82 -20.00
N GLU A 173 15.25 -17.07 -19.54
CA GLU A 173 14.74 -18.19 -20.34
C GLU A 173 13.34 -17.89 -20.88
N ALA A 174 12.44 -17.36 -20.04
CA ALA A 174 11.09 -16.99 -20.43
C ALA A 174 11.08 -15.85 -21.47
N THR A 175 11.90 -14.80 -21.30
CA THR A 175 12.04 -13.73 -22.29
C THR A 175 12.59 -14.25 -23.62
N ALA A 176 13.59 -15.14 -23.58
CA ALA A 176 14.12 -15.78 -24.79
C ALA A 176 13.08 -16.66 -25.51
N ALA A 177 12.13 -17.22 -24.75
CA ALA A 177 10.99 -17.97 -25.28
C ALA A 177 9.81 -17.08 -25.73
N GLY A 178 9.94 -15.74 -25.66
CA GLY A 178 8.96 -14.78 -26.17
C GLY A 178 8.00 -14.20 -25.12
N ALA A 179 8.19 -14.47 -23.82
CA ALA A 179 7.41 -13.82 -22.77
C ALA A 179 7.72 -12.31 -22.74
N THR A 180 6.67 -11.50 -22.73
CA THR A 180 6.80 -10.04 -22.67
C THR A 180 7.05 -9.54 -21.24
N VAL A 181 7.48 -8.29 -21.08
CA VAL A 181 7.60 -7.67 -19.75
C VAL A 181 6.26 -7.64 -19.02
N PRO A 182 5.13 -7.25 -19.65
CA PRO A 182 3.80 -7.39 -19.05
C PRO A 182 3.49 -8.81 -18.57
N ASP A 183 3.79 -9.84 -19.36
CA ASP A 183 3.59 -11.24 -18.95
C ASP A 183 4.34 -11.57 -17.66
N LEU A 184 5.62 -11.22 -17.61
CA LEU A 184 6.47 -11.45 -16.44
C LEU A 184 5.97 -10.68 -15.22
N TYR A 185 5.57 -9.42 -15.39
CA TYR A 185 5.14 -8.59 -14.27
C TYR A 185 3.81 -9.08 -13.69
N LEU A 186 2.81 -9.28 -14.55
CA LEU A 186 1.44 -9.57 -14.13
C LEU A 186 1.20 -11.03 -13.78
N HIS A 187 1.94 -11.95 -14.42
CA HIS A 187 1.69 -13.39 -14.29
C HIS A 187 2.81 -14.15 -13.57
N VAL A 188 3.97 -13.54 -13.33
CA VAL A 188 5.07 -14.15 -12.57
C VAL A 188 5.36 -13.36 -11.30
N PHE A 189 5.80 -12.11 -11.41
CA PHE A 189 6.27 -11.32 -10.26
C PHE A 189 5.15 -10.94 -9.29
N GLN A 190 4.05 -10.39 -9.80
CA GLN A 190 2.91 -10.01 -8.97
C GLN A 190 2.34 -11.20 -8.16
N PRO A 191 1.96 -12.35 -8.78
CA PRO A 191 1.46 -13.48 -8.01
C PRO A 191 2.53 -14.10 -7.09
N ALA A 192 3.81 -14.13 -7.50
CA ALA A 192 4.89 -14.61 -6.65
C ALA A 192 5.05 -13.76 -5.38
N LEU A 193 5.10 -12.43 -5.50
CA LEU A 193 5.26 -11.54 -4.35
C LEU A 193 4.02 -11.56 -3.43
N ARG A 194 2.81 -11.69 -4.00
CA ARG A 194 1.60 -11.91 -3.19
C ARG A 194 1.65 -13.23 -2.45
N GLU A 195 2.16 -14.30 -3.08
CA GLU A 195 2.34 -15.60 -2.42
C GLU A 195 3.39 -15.54 -1.30
N ILE A 196 4.51 -14.88 -1.52
CA ILE A 196 5.52 -14.61 -0.47
C ILE A 196 4.87 -13.85 0.70
N GLY A 197 4.07 -12.81 0.41
CA GLY A 197 3.34 -12.06 1.45
C GLY A 197 2.35 -12.94 2.23
N ARG A 198 1.64 -13.83 1.55
CA ARG A 198 0.71 -14.80 2.17
C ARG A 198 1.44 -15.78 3.08
N LEU A 199 2.57 -16.33 2.63
CA LEU A 199 3.40 -17.24 3.41
C LEU A 199 4.00 -16.54 4.63
N TRP A 200 4.39 -15.26 4.49
CA TRP A 200 4.87 -14.46 5.61
C TRP A 200 3.77 -14.19 6.63
N GLN A 201 2.58 -13.75 6.18
CA GLN A 201 1.42 -13.49 7.04
C GLN A 201 1.02 -14.73 7.85
N THR A 202 1.10 -15.92 7.23
CA THR A 202 0.77 -17.20 7.87
C THR A 202 1.94 -17.81 8.65
N ARG A 203 3.06 -17.09 8.80
CA ARG A 203 4.31 -17.52 9.45
C ARG A 203 4.94 -18.80 8.87
N ALA A 204 4.61 -19.14 7.63
CA ALA A 204 5.27 -20.22 6.89
C ALA A 204 6.71 -19.84 6.51
N ILE A 205 7.00 -18.54 6.38
CA ILE A 205 8.34 -18.00 6.13
C ILE A 205 8.63 -16.83 7.06
N THR A 206 9.91 -16.50 7.21
CA THR A 206 10.37 -15.35 8.01
C THR A 206 10.43 -14.07 7.17
N VAL A 207 10.50 -12.91 7.83
CA VAL A 207 10.75 -11.62 7.16
C VAL A 207 12.04 -11.61 6.33
N ALA A 208 13.04 -12.43 6.69
CA ALA A 208 14.28 -12.52 5.92
C ALA A 208 14.05 -13.11 4.52
N HIS A 209 13.13 -14.08 4.40
CA HIS A 209 12.74 -14.64 3.10
C HIS A 209 12.01 -13.60 2.25
N GLU A 210 11.09 -12.84 2.86
CA GLU A 210 10.37 -11.76 2.18
C GLU A 210 11.34 -10.68 1.66
N HIS A 211 12.22 -10.15 2.53
CA HIS A 211 13.23 -9.17 2.11
C HIS A 211 14.13 -9.69 1.00
N PHE A 212 14.56 -10.96 1.07
CA PHE A 212 15.37 -11.56 0.01
C PHE A 212 14.59 -11.65 -1.30
N ALA A 213 13.35 -12.10 -1.26
CA ALA A 213 12.47 -12.23 -2.43
C ALA A 213 12.22 -10.89 -3.12
N THR A 214 11.93 -9.85 -2.33
CA THR A 214 11.75 -8.46 -2.79
C THR A 214 13.04 -7.93 -3.44
N ALA A 215 14.19 -8.04 -2.76
CA ALA A 215 15.47 -7.57 -3.29
C ALA A 215 15.94 -8.32 -4.55
N ALA A 216 15.72 -9.64 -4.60
CA ALA A 216 16.01 -10.44 -5.78
C ALA A 216 15.15 -10.02 -6.97
N THR A 217 13.84 -9.84 -6.74
CA THR A 217 12.91 -9.42 -7.80
C THR A 217 13.23 -8.02 -8.31
N GLN A 218 13.55 -7.06 -7.44
CA GLN A 218 13.99 -5.72 -7.84
C GLN A 218 15.23 -5.75 -8.75
N ALA A 219 16.21 -6.60 -8.45
CA ALA A 219 17.42 -6.75 -9.25
C ALA A 219 17.12 -7.38 -10.62
N ILE A 220 16.20 -8.34 -10.67
CA ILE A 220 15.76 -9.02 -11.90
C ILE A 220 14.96 -8.08 -12.79
N MET A 221 14.06 -7.26 -12.23
CA MET A 221 13.33 -6.22 -12.98
C MET A 221 14.29 -5.27 -13.71
N GLY A 222 15.43 -4.92 -13.10
CA GLY A 222 16.44 -4.08 -13.74
C GLY A 222 17.08 -4.69 -14.99
N GLN A 223 17.04 -6.01 -15.16
CA GLN A 223 17.56 -6.69 -16.36
C GLN A 223 16.63 -6.52 -17.56
N LEU A 224 15.37 -6.12 -17.35
CA LEU A 224 14.35 -5.96 -18.38
C LEU A 224 14.33 -4.54 -18.98
N TYR A 225 15.13 -3.62 -18.44
CA TYR A 225 15.19 -2.22 -18.88
C TYR A 225 15.48 -2.00 -20.36
N PRO A 226 16.32 -2.82 -21.05
CA PRO A 226 16.48 -2.69 -22.49
C PRO A 226 15.17 -2.84 -23.28
N ALA A 227 14.25 -3.69 -22.82
CA ALA A 227 12.94 -3.86 -23.45
C ALA A 227 11.96 -2.76 -23.02
N ILE A 228 11.99 -2.35 -21.73
CA ILE A 228 11.10 -1.33 -21.18
C ILE A 228 11.33 0.04 -21.84
N PHE A 229 12.58 0.42 -22.08
CA PHE A 229 12.94 1.72 -22.65
C PHE A 229 12.99 1.76 -24.18
N ALA A 230 12.54 0.69 -24.86
CA ALA A 230 12.59 0.59 -26.31
C ALA A 230 11.52 1.43 -27.04
N ALA A 231 10.48 1.88 -26.35
CA ALA A 231 9.39 2.64 -26.94
C ALA A 231 9.80 4.04 -27.41
N GLU A 232 9.19 4.52 -28.49
CA GLU A 232 9.36 5.89 -28.97
C GLU A 232 8.76 6.88 -27.95
N ARG A 233 9.48 7.97 -27.68
CA ARG A 233 9.10 8.95 -26.67
C ARG A 233 8.05 9.92 -27.20
N ARG A 234 6.98 10.08 -26.43
CA ARG A 234 5.82 10.92 -26.78
C ARG A 234 5.87 12.31 -26.16
N GLY A 235 6.93 12.64 -25.42
CA GLY A 235 7.06 13.93 -24.70
C GLY A 235 6.05 14.10 -23.56
N LEU A 236 5.50 13.01 -23.03
CA LEU A 236 4.63 12.99 -21.87
C LEU A 236 5.43 12.60 -20.64
N SER A 237 5.27 13.33 -19.53
CA SER A 237 6.02 13.12 -18.28
C SER A 237 5.09 12.70 -17.15
N MET A 238 5.53 11.77 -16.30
CA MET A 238 4.81 11.35 -15.11
C MET A 238 5.77 11.12 -13.92
N VAL A 239 5.28 11.32 -12.69
CA VAL A 239 6.02 11.01 -11.45
C VAL A 239 5.33 9.87 -10.71
N ALA A 240 6.07 8.83 -10.35
CA ALA A 240 5.56 7.63 -9.68
C ALA A 240 6.20 7.51 -8.30
N THR A 241 5.41 7.38 -7.23
CA THR A 241 5.94 7.38 -5.87
C THR A 241 5.11 6.54 -4.91
N CYS A 242 5.78 5.94 -3.93
CA CYS A 242 5.13 5.61 -2.67
C CYS A 242 5.04 6.86 -1.79
N VAL A 243 4.04 6.93 -0.92
CA VAL A 243 3.96 8.01 0.09
C VAL A 243 5.01 7.84 1.19
N GLY A 244 5.25 8.91 1.95
CA GLY A 244 6.13 8.85 3.13
C GLY A 244 5.75 7.70 4.07
N GLY A 245 6.77 6.95 4.50
CA GLY A 245 6.71 5.75 5.34
C GLY A 245 6.25 4.47 4.64
N GLU A 246 5.88 4.51 3.37
CA GLU A 246 5.53 3.32 2.59
C GLU A 246 6.76 2.71 1.95
N GLN A 247 7.05 1.43 2.26
CA GLN A 247 8.22 0.70 1.74
C GLN A 247 7.90 -0.21 0.56
N HIS A 248 6.61 -0.49 0.31
CA HIS A 248 6.19 -1.47 -0.69
C HIS A 248 6.13 -0.86 -2.09
N GLU A 249 7.29 -0.75 -2.73
CA GLU A 249 7.49 0.02 -3.96
C GLU A 249 7.34 -0.76 -5.28
N ILE A 250 7.43 -2.09 -5.25
CA ILE A 250 7.48 -2.89 -6.49
C ILE A 250 6.26 -2.64 -7.37
N GLY A 251 5.06 -2.51 -6.78
CA GLY A 251 3.85 -2.24 -7.55
C GLY A 251 3.87 -0.89 -8.27
N ILE A 252 4.39 0.18 -7.65
CA ILE A 252 4.49 1.49 -8.32
C ILE A 252 5.64 1.53 -9.33
N ARG A 253 6.69 0.74 -9.11
CA ARG A 253 7.73 0.52 -10.12
C ARG A 253 7.18 -0.19 -11.35
N MET A 254 6.35 -1.21 -11.17
CA MET A 254 5.65 -1.87 -12.29
C MET A 254 4.81 -0.86 -13.07
N VAL A 255 4.03 -0.01 -12.38
CA VAL A 255 3.27 1.07 -13.04
C VAL A 255 4.19 1.98 -13.84
N ALA A 256 5.29 2.47 -13.26
CA ALA A 256 6.24 3.33 -13.97
C ALA A 256 6.81 2.67 -15.24
N ASP A 257 7.23 1.40 -15.15
CA ASP A 257 7.75 0.65 -16.29
C ASP A 257 6.69 0.45 -17.40
N PHE A 258 5.41 0.31 -17.04
CA PHE A 258 4.32 0.28 -18.03
C PHE A 258 4.13 1.63 -18.74
N PHE A 259 4.30 2.74 -18.05
CA PHE A 259 4.29 4.08 -18.66
C PHE A 259 5.49 4.28 -19.60
N GLU A 260 6.68 3.79 -19.24
CA GLU A 260 7.86 3.78 -20.11
C GLU A 260 7.60 3.03 -21.40
N MET A 261 7.03 1.81 -21.31
CA MET A 261 6.64 1.02 -22.47
C MET A 261 5.54 1.70 -23.32
N ALA A 262 4.74 2.59 -22.73
CA ALA A 262 3.75 3.40 -23.43
C ALA A 262 4.31 4.72 -24.01
N GLY A 263 5.63 4.92 -23.93
CA GLY A 263 6.35 6.07 -24.50
C GLY A 263 6.35 7.32 -23.61
N TRP A 264 5.96 7.22 -22.34
CA TRP A 264 6.08 8.30 -21.36
C TRP A 264 7.50 8.37 -20.78
N ASP A 265 7.93 9.53 -20.34
CA ASP A 265 9.08 9.73 -19.46
C ASP A 265 8.61 9.58 -18.00
N SER A 266 8.92 8.44 -17.39
CA SER A 266 8.50 8.11 -16.04
C SER A 266 9.61 8.40 -15.04
N HIS A 267 9.27 9.18 -14.01
CA HIS A 267 10.15 9.47 -12.90
C HIS A 267 9.69 8.71 -11.67
N TYR A 268 10.22 7.51 -11.54
CA TYR A 268 10.01 6.64 -10.39
C TYR A 268 10.89 7.08 -9.20
N LEU A 269 10.25 7.54 -8.12
CA LEU A 269 10.92 8.12 -6.94
C LEU A 269 11.19 7.13 -5.80
N GLY A 270 10.66 5.90 -5.90
CA GLY A 270 10.91 4.88 -4.90
C GLY A 270 9.90 4.80 -3.75
N ALA A 271 10.35 4.07 -2.73
CA ALA A 271 9.74 3.97 -1.41
C ALA A 271 9.97 5.23 -0.56
N ASN A 272 9.06 5.48 0.39
CA ASN A 272 9.26 6.40 1.51
C ASN A 272 9.69 7.82 1.09
N THR A 273 9.20 8.32 -0.05
CA THR A 273 9.59 9.63 -0.56
C THR A 273 8.89 10.74 0.24
N PRO A 274 9.64 11.72 0.80
CA PRO A 274 9.04 12.87 1.47
C PRO A 274 8.17 13.69 0.52
N ALA A 275 7.01 14.13 1.01
CA ALA A 275 6.01 14.78 0.16
C ALA A 275 6.49 16.11 -0.46
N ASP A 276 7.35 16.87 0.22
CA ASP A 276 7.97 18.09 -0.34
C ASP A 276 8.88 17.77 -1.54
N SER A 277 9.58 16.63 -1.49
CA SER A 277 10.42 16.12 -2.57
C SER A 277 9.60 15.63 -3.76
N VAL A 278 8.45 14.99 -3.50
CA VAL A 278 7.48 14.63 -4.55
C VAL A 278 6.94 15.87 -5.25
N VAL A 279 6.46 16.86 -4.48
CA VAL A 279 5.94 18.14 -5.01
C VAL A 279 6.99 18.84 -5.89
N ARG A 280 8.24 18.89 -5.42
CA ARG A 280 9.35 19.44 -6.21
C ARG A 280 9.56 18.67 -7.52
N SER A 281 9.58 17.34 -7.45
CA SER A 281 9.79 16.48 -8.61
C SER A 281 8.69 16.66 -9.66
N VAL A 282 7.43 16.72 -9.24
CA VAL A 282 6.29 16.99 -10.13
C VAL A 282 6.50 18.28 -10.91
N ARG A 283 6.90 19.36 -10.22
CA ARG A 283 7.11 20.68 -10.83
C ARG A 283 8.32 20.70 -11.76
N GLU A 284 9.47 20.19 -11.32
CA GLU A 284 10.71 20.20 -12.10
C GLU A 284 10.62 19.38 -13.38
N ARG A 285 9.77 18.34 -13.37
CA ARG A 285 9.56 17.44 -14.51
C ARG A 285 8.42 17.85 -15.42
N GLY A 286 7.64 18.88 -15.07
CA GLY A 286 6.41 19.22 -15.77
C GLY A 286 5.47 18.02 -15.90
N ALA A 287 5.37 17.23 -14.83
CA ALA A 287 4.65 15.96 -14.86
C ALA A 287 3.16 16.23 -15.13
N ARG A 288 2.59 15.53 -16.12
CA ARG A 288 1.15 15.58 -16.40
C ARG A 288 0.36 14.64 -15.51
N VAL A 289 1.02 13.61 -14.99
CA VAL A 289 0.44 12.62 -14.09
C VAL A 289 1.33 12.42 -12.88
N LEU A 290 0.73 12.39 -11.70
CA LEU A 290 1.33 11.90 -10.46
C LEU A 290 0.65 10.58 -10.10
N ALA A 291 1.38 9.47 -10.19
CA ALA A 291 0.93 8.16 -9.74
C ALA A 291 1.40 7.90 -8.30
N VAL A 292 0.46 7.68 -7.38
CA VAL A 292 0.75 7.47 -5.96
C VAL A 292 0.27 6.08 -5.54
N SER A 293 1.16 5.29 -4.94
CA SER A 293 0.84 3.98 -4.40
C SER A 293 0.87 3.96 -2.87
N ALA A 294 -0.07 3.25 -2.28
CA ALA A 294 -0.06 2.85 -0.88
C ALA A 294 -0.39 1.36 -0.77
N THR A 295 0.25 0.65 0.16
CA THR A 295 -0.04 -0.76 0.46
C THR A 295 -0.57 -0.89 1.88
N ILE A 296 0.02 -0.17 2.83
CA ILE A 296 -0.45 -0.13 4.20
C ILE A 296 -1.65 0.82 4.28
N THR A 297 -2.79 0.31 4.72
CA THR A 297 -4.02 1.12 4.80
C THR A 297 -3.86 2.32 5.74
N ALA A 298 -3.05 2.20 6.81
CA ALA A 298 -2.69 3.30 7.70
C ALA A 298 -1.91 4.47 7.05
N HIS A 299 -1.55 4.38 5.77
CA HIS A 299 -0.90 5.45 5.01
C HIS A 299 -1.87 6.25 4.13
N VAL A 300 -3.17 5.92 4.09
CA VAL A 300 -4.17 6.59 3.24
C VAL A 300 -4.23 8.10 3.51
N GLY A 301 -4.17 8.55 4.77
CA GLY A 301 -4.16 9.96 5.12
C GLY A 301 -2.91 10.70 4.63
N ARG A 302 -1.78 9.99 4.47
CA ARG A 302 -0.56 10.55 3.86
C ARG A 302 -0.71 10.75 2.37
N VAL A 303 -1.48 9.89 1.69
CA VAL A 303 -1.85 10.08 0.28
C VAL A 303 -2.68 11.36 0.14
N ALA A 304 -3.72 11.54 0.96
CA ALA A 304 -4.54 12.75 0.95
C ALA A 304 -3.70 14.02 1.23
N ALA A 305 -2.79 13.97 2.21
CA ALA A 305 -1.90 15.08 2.53
C ALA A 305 -0.95 15.43 1.38
N LEU A 306 -0.39 14.43 0.69
CA LEU A 306 0.45 14.63 -0.49
C LEU A 306 -0.36 15.27 -1.63
N ILE A 307 -1.57 14.77 -1.90
CA ILE A 307 -2.44 15.32 -2.94
C ILE A 307 -2.76 16.79 -2.64
N ALA A 308 -3.16 17.10 -1.42
CA ALA A 308 -3.43 18.47 -1.00
C ALA A 308 -2.21 19.39 -1.19
N ALA A 309 -0.99 18.90 -0.87
CA ALA A 309 0.24 19.65 -1.06
C ALA A 309 0.55 19.93 -2.53
N VAL A 310 0.35 18.94 -3.41
CA VAL A 310 0.54 19.09 -4.86
C VAL A 310 -0.46 20.09 -5.44
N ARG A 311 -1.72 20.05 -4.99
CA ARG A 311 -2.76 21.00 -5.42
C ARG A 311 -2.55 22.43 -4.92
N ALA A 312 -1.81 22.61 -3.82
CA ALA A 312 -1.52 23.92 -3.26
C ALA A 312 -0.39 24.66 -4.00
N GLU A 313 0.37 23.98 -4.86
CA GLU A 313 1.38 24.63 -5.69
C GLU A 313 0.75 25.51 -6.79
N PRO A 314 1.39 26.63 -7.16
CA PRO A 314 0.92 27.45 -8.26
C PRO A 314 1.12 26.74 -9.62
N GLY A 315 0.16 26.94 -10.53
CA GLY A 315 0.19 26.39 -11.89
C GLY A 315 -0.94 25.38 -12.14
N GLU A 316 -0.91 24.73 -13.29
CA GLU A 316 -1.82 23.63 -13.59
C GLU A 316 -1.30 22.37 -12.86
N PRO A 317 -2.07 21.82 -11.90
CA PRO A 317 -1.64 20.64 -11.17
C PRO A 317 -1.69 19.39 -12.07
N PRO A 318 -0.84 18.38 -11.84
CA PRO A 318 -0.94 17.12 -12.57
C PRO A 318 -2.29 16.45 -12.30
N HIS A 319 -2.68 15.53 -13.18
CA HIS A 319 -3.69 14.55 -12.81
C HIS A 319 -3.12 13.58 -11.78
N VAL A 320 -3.83 13.35 -10.68
CA VAL A 320 -3.40 12.43 -9.64
C VAL A 320 -4.13 11.11 -9.77
N LEU A 321 -3.36 10.05 -10.01
CA LEU A 321 -3.81 8.68 -10.07
C LEU A 321 -3.36 7.95 -8.81
N VAL A 322 -4.28 7.29 -8.10
CA VAL A 322 -3.94 6.46 -6.93
C VAL A 322 -4.14 4.98 -7.20
N GLY A 323 -3.35 4.14 -6.52
CA GLY A 323 -3.44 2.70 -6.62
C GLY A 323 -2.81 2.00 -5.42
N GLY A 324 -2.79 0.67 -5.47
CA GLY A 324 -2.32 -0.18 -4.38
C GLY A 324 -3.44 -0.73 -3.50
N TYR A 325 -3.07 -1.45 -2.44
CA TYR A 325 -3.97 -2.33 -1.69
C TYR A 325 -5.23 -1.64 -1.11
N PRO A 326 -5.15 -0.55 -0.30
CA PRO A 326 -6.31 0.16 0.22
C PRO A 326 -7.33 0.57 -0.86
N PHE A 327 -6.86 1.07 -2.00
CA PHE A 327 -7.74 1.55 -3.07
C PHE A 327 -8.39 0.42 -3.87
N ASN A 328 -7.77 -0.76 -3.91
CA ASN A 328 -8.39 -1.97 -4.47
C ASN A 328 -9.44 -2.57 -3.53
N LEU A 329 -9.31 -2.36 -2.22
CA LEU A 329 -10.23 -2.92 -1.22
C LEU A 329 -11.50 -2.11 -1.03
N VAL A 330 -11.37 -0.78 -0.96
CA VAL A 330 -12.47 0.10 -0.59
C VAL A 330 -12.89 0.91 -1.82
N PRO A 331 -14.08 0.63 -2.38
CA PRO A 331 -14.63 1.41 -3.48
C PRO A 331 -14.66 2.90 -3.13
N ASP A 332 -14.36 3.74 -4.11
CA ASP A 332 -14.40 5.20 -3.99
C ASP A 332 -13.48 5.85 -2.95
N LEU A 333 -12.59 5.09 -2.30
CA LEU A 333 -11.58 5.65 -1.38
C LEU A 333 -10.67 6.69 -2.07
N TRP A 334 -10.45 6.55 -3.37
CA TRP A 334 -9.68 7.52 -4.15
C TRP A 334 -10.34 8.91 -4.18
N LYS A 335 -11.67 8.98 -4.11
CA LYS A 335 -12.41 10.25 -4.03
C LYS A 335 -12.18 10.93 -2.69
N THR A 336 -12.14 10.16 -1.60
CA THR A 336 -11.95 10.72 -0.24
C THR A 336 -10.56 11.30 -0.03
N VAL A 337 -9.54 10.77 -0.72
CA VAL A 337 -8.19 11.34 -0.70
C VAL A 337 -7.97 12.48 -1.71
N GLY A 338 -8.97 12.79 -2.54
CA GLY A 338 -8.92 13.88 -3.52
C GLY A 338 -8.16 13.57 -4.82
N ALA A 339 -8.01 12.29 -5.16
CA ALA A 339 -7.42 11.88 -6.43
C ALA A 339 -8.39 12.10 -7.60
N ASP A 340 -7.86 12.18 -8.84
CA ASP A 340 -8.69 12.30 -10.04
C ASP A 340 -9.18 10.93 -10.54
N ALA A 341 -8.41 9.87 -10.26
CA ALA A 341 -8.78 8.51 -10.61
C ALA A 341 -8.08 7.46 -9.73
N PHE A 342 -8.60 6.25 -9.81
CA PHE A 342 -8.01 5.04 -9.25
C PHE A 342 -7.67 4.05 -10.37
N ALA A 343 -6.51 3.39 -10.28
CA ALA A 343 -6.16 2.26 -11.13
C ALA A 343 -5.96 0.97 -10.30
N PRO A 344 -6.62 -0.14 -10.68
CA PRO A 344 -6.45 -1.43 -9.99
C PRO A 344 -5.10 -2.12 -10.30
N GLY A 345 -4.51 -1.82 -11.45
CA GLY A 345 -3.27 -2.43 -11.95
C GLY A 345 -2.49 -1.52 -12.89
N ALA A 346 -1.33 -2.01 -13.36
CA ALA A 346 -0.40 -1.24 -14.18
C ALA A 346 -0.93 -0.96 -15.59
N GLU A 347 -1.64 -1.91 -16.20
CA GLU A 347 -2.26 -1.74 -17.51
C GLU A 347 -3.37 -0.69 -17.47
N GLU A 348 -4.26 -0.80 -16.47
CA GLU A 348 -5.35 0.16 -16.29
C GLU A 348 -4.82 1.54 -15.95
N ALA A 349 -3.70 1.64 -15.23
CA ALA A 349 -3.09 2.92 -14.89
C ALA A 349 -2.72 3.73 -16.14
N VAL A 350 -2.09 3.09 -17.13
CA VAL A 350 -1.77 3.73 -18.42
C VAL A 350 -3.05 4.15 -19.13
N ALA A 351 -4.02 3.23 -19.29
CA ALA A 351 -5.27 3.51 -20.01
C ALA A 351 -6.06 4.67 -19.38
N ILE A 352 -6.10 4.74 -18.05
CA ILE A 352 -6.79 5.80 -17.30
C ILE A 352 -6.04 7.12 -17.45
N ALA A 353 -4.72 7.13 -17.34
CA ALA A 353 -3.91 8.33 -17.52
C ALA A 353 -4.09 8.93 -18.92
N GLU A 354 -4.05 8.10 -19.97
CA GLU A 354 -4.31 8.52 -21.35
C GLU A 354 -5.69 9.16 -21.52
N ARG A 355 -6.70 8.68 -20.80
CA ARG A 355 -8.04 9.28 -20.80
C ARG A 355 -8.08 10.62 -20.08
N LEU A 356 -7.36 10.75 -18.96
CA LEU A 356 -7.31 12.00 -18.18
C LEU A 356 -6.65 13.14 -18.95
N ILE A 357 -5.58 12.86 -19.70
CA ILE A 357 -4.84 13.89 -20.44
C ILE A 357 -5.43 14.24 -21.82
N ARG A 358 -6.47 13.54 -22.30
CA ARG A 358 -7.12 13.88 -23.57
C ARG A 358 -7.86 15.21 -23.42
N PRO A 359 -7.73 16.14 -24.38
CA PRO A 359 -8.55 17.34 -24.39
C PRO A 359 -10.03 16.95 -24.42
N VAL A 360 -10.85 17.57 -23.55
CA VAL A 360 -12.30 17.54 -23.72
C VAL A 360 -12.58 18.21 -25.06
N ALA A 361 -13.21 17.49 -26.00
CA ALA A 361 -13.60 18.10 -27.27
C ALA A 361 -14.47 19.34 -26.99
N PRO A 362 -14.21 20.49 -27.63
CA PRO A 362 -15.09 21.64 -27.46
C PRO A 362 -16.50 21.23 -27.90
N ASP A 363 -17.48 21.51 -27.05
CA ASP A 363 -18.89 21.26 -27.32
C ASP A 363 -19.27 22.04 -28.61
N LEU A 364 -19.49 21.32 -29.71
CA LEU A 364 -19.88 21.89 -31.00
C LEU A 364 -21.33 22.42 -30.98
N ALA A 365 -21.98 22.48 -29.82
CA ALA A 365 -23.34 22.97 -29.63
C ALA A 365 -23.39 24.41 -29.06
N ALA A 366 -22.66 25.35 -29.66
CA ALA A 366 -22.90 26.78 -29.45
C ALA A 366 -22.50 27.58 -30.69
N GLY A 367 -23.16 27.30 -31.81
CA GLY A 367 -22.84 27.93 -33.09
C GLY A 367 -23.94 27.80 -34.14
N VAL A 368 -25.21 27.85 -33.74
CA VAL A 368 -26.33 28.18 -34.64
C VAL A 368 -27.34 29.01 -33.86
N ALA A 369 -27.19 30.33 -33.92
CA ALA A 369 -28.28 31.31 -33.85
C ALA A 369 -27.79 32.63 -34.45
#